data_AF-A0A1E1WJT0-F1
#
_entry.id   AF-A0A1E1WJT0-F1
#
_cell.length_a   1.000
_cell.length_b   1.000
_cell.length_c   1.000
_cell.angle_alpha   90.00
_cell.angle_beta   90.00
_cell.angle_gamma   90.00
#
_symmetry.space_group_name_H-M   'P 1'
#
loop_
_entity.id
_entity.type
_entity.pdbx_description
1 polymer ?
#
loop_
_entity_poly.entity_id
_entity_poly.type
_entity_poly.pdbx_seq_one_letter_code
_entity_poly.pdbx_strand_id
1 'polypeptide(L)'
;RARVMPAEHPVAQYEFDALIGADGKRNTLHGFKRKEFRGKLAMAITANFINRHSEQEASVPEISGVAFIFNQKFFKELYEVTGIDLENIVYYKDDTHYFVMTAKKHSLLDKGVLLNDYAEVSRLLSVENVDRAALMRYAQEAARFSTDGRLPLRDFALNHYGEPDVALFDFTSMYAAENASMVYERHGR
;
A
#
# COMPACT_ATOMS: atom_id res chain seq x y z
N ARG A 1 -31.48 -14.05 -7.44
CA ARG A 1 -31.08 -13.08 -8.48
C ARG A 1 -30.30 -11.94 -7.83
N ALA A 2 -29.24 -11.45 -8.48
CA ALA A 2 -28.38 -10.41 -7.94
C ALA A 2 -28.99 -9.00 -8.13
N ARG A 3 -28.69 -8.08 -7.20
CA ARG A 3 -28.96 -6.64 -7.37
C ARG A 3 -27.71 -6.00 -7.95
N VAL A 4 -27.81 -5.42 -9.14
CA VAL A 4 -26.68 -4.81 -9.87
C VAL A 4 -26.97 -3.35 -10.23
N MET A 5 -25.92 -2.62 -10.60
CA MET A 5 -26.02 -1.24 -11.08
C MET A 5 -25.23 -1.11 -12.39
N PRO A 6 -25.85 -0.63 -13.49
CA PRO A 6 -27.26 -0.24 -13.62
C PRO A 6 -28.22 -1.43 -13.45
N ALA A 7 -29.46 -1.16 -13.03
CA ALA A 7 -30.42 -2.22 -12.65
C ALA A 7 -30.94 -3.01 -13.86
N GLU A 8 -30.97 -2.37 -15.02
CA GLU A 8 -31.36 -2.90 -16.33
C GLU A 8 -30.26 -3.75 -16.99
N HIS A 9 -29.10 -3.93 -16.34
CA HIS A 9 -28.04 -4.77 -16.88
C HIS A 9 -28.53 -6.22 -17.04
N PRO A 10 -28.32 -6.89 -18.20
CA PRO A 10 -28.85 -8.23 -18.47
C PRO A 10 -28.52 -9.28 -17.38
N VAL A 11 -27.37 -9.14 -16.73
CA VAL A 11 -26.95 -10.01 -15.61
C VAL A 11 -27.94 -10.02 -14.43
N ALA A 12 -28.78 -9.00 -14.26
CA ALA A 12 -29.80 -8.97 -13.22
C ALA A 12 -30.82 -10.12 -13.35
N GLN A 13 -30.97 -10.64 -14.57
CA GLN A 13 -31.85 -11.78 -14.87
C GLN A 13 -31.20 -13.13 -14.61
N TYR A 14 -29.88 -13.18 -14.38
CA TYR A 14 -29.15 -14.42 -14.17
C TYR A 14 -29.50 -15.05 -12.81
N GLU A 15 -29.77 -16.36 -12.84
CA GLU A 15 -29.97 -17.21 -11.68
C GLU A 15 -28.74 -18.09 -11.48
N PHE A 16 -28.35 -18.28 -10.22
CA PHE A 16 -27.13 -18.96 -9.86
C PHE A 16 -27.29 -19.65 -8.51
N ASP A 17 -26.66 -20.81 -8.39
CA ASP A 17 -26.62 -21.61 -7.16
C ASP A 17 -25.29 -21.43 -6.40
N ALA A 18 -24.31 -20.80 -7.04
CA ALA A 18 -23.00 -20.50 -6.47
C ALA A 18 -22.63 -19.03 -6.68
N LEU A 19 -22.02 -18.42 -5.66
CA LEU A 19 -21.53 -17.04 -5.69
C LEU A 19 -20.15 -16.98 -5.03
N ILE A 20 -19.17 -16.43 -5.75
CA ILE A 20 -17.79 -16.26 -5.26
C ILE A 20 -17.52 -14.77 -5.05
N GLY A 21 -17.23 -14.38 -3.81
CA GLY A 21 -16.81 -13.02 -3.47
C GLY A 21 -15.30 -12.85 -3.63
N ALA A 22 -14.88 -12.11 -4.65
CA ALA A 22 -13.48 -11.80 -4.93
C ALA A 22 -13.24 -10.28 -5.11
N ASP A 23 -14.04 -9.45 -4.43
CA ASP A 23 -14.03 -7.98 -4.52
C ASP A 23 -13.05 -7.30 -3.54
N GLY A 24 -12.10 -8.08 -3.01
CA GLY A 24 -11.05 -7.61 -2.11
C GLY A 24 -11.57 -7.16 -0.75
N LYS A 25 -10.97 -6.10 -0.19
CA LYS A 25 -11.31 -5.58 1.17
C LYS A 25 -12.77 -5.13 1.30
N ARG A 26 -13.44 -4.79 0.18
CA ARG A 26 -14.83 -4.29 0.16
C ARG A 26 -15.81 -5.29 0.74
N ASN A 27 -15.58 -6.59 0.52
CA ASN A 27 -16.34 -7.70 1.09
C ASN A 27 -17.86 -7.46 1.05
N THR A 28 -18.42 -7.35 -0.14
CA THR A 28 -19.84 -7.02 -0.34
C THR A 28 -20.81 -8.15 0.01
N LEU A 29 -20.32 -9.37 0.23
CA LEU A 29 -21.14 -10.51 0.64
C LEU A 29 -21.44 -10.48 2.15
N HIS A 30 -22.72 -10.56 2.48
CA HIS A 30 -23.19 -10.62 3.86
C HIS A 30 -22.95 -11.99 4.50
N GLY A 31 -22.96 -12.04 5.83
CA GLY A 31 -22.85 -13.25 6.65
C GLY A 31 -21.42 -13.72 6.95
N PHE A 32 -20.43 -13.25 6.20
CA PHE A 32 -19.01 -13.50 6.50
C PHE A 32 -18.51 -12.58 7.61
N LYS A 33 -18.60 -13.05 8.86
CA LYS A 33 -17.96 -12.38 10.00
C LYS A 33 -16.45 -12.30 9.79
N ARG A 34 -15.84 -11.18 10.18
CA ARG A 34 -14.40 -10.92 10.02
C ARG A 34 -13.74 -10.82 11.38
N LYS A 35 -12.60 -11.48 11.52
CA LYS A 35 -11.66 -11.29 12.63
C LYS A 35 -10.66 -10.22 12.24
N GLU A 36 -10.53 -9.22 13.10
CA GLU A 36 -9.49 -8.20 13.00
C GLU A 36 -8.27 -8.66 13.80
N PHE A 37 -7.11 -8.63 13.15
CA PHE A 37 -5.82 -8.78 13.77
C PHE A 37 -5.15 -7.42 13.76
N ARG A 38 -5.11 -6.77 14.92
CA ARG A 38 -4.52 -5.44 15.07
C ARG A 38 -3.12 -5.57 15.66
N GLY A 39 -2.13 -5.17 14.87
CA GLY A 39 -0.73 -5.11 15.28
C GLY A 39 -0.35 -3.76 15.89
N LYS A 40 0.96 -3.55 16.02
CA LYS A 40 1.54 -2.22 16.26
C LYS A 40 1.21 -1.32 15.06
N LEU A 41 1.08 -0.01 15.30
CA LEU A 41 0.89 0.98 14.23
C LEU A 41 1.94 0.79 13.13
N ALA A 42 1.47 0.54 11.91
CA ALA A 42 2.31 0.34 10.74
C ALA A 42 1.74 1.14 9.57
N MET A 43 2.54 2.02 8.99
CA MET A 43 2.16 2.85 7.84
C MET A 43 3.04 2.48 6.67
N ALA A 44 2.43 1.91 5.64
CA ALA A 44 3.13 1.49 4.44
C ALA A 44 3.04 2.59 3.38
N ILE A 45 4.16 2.91 2.74
CA ILE A 45 4.23 3.76 1.56
C ILE A 45 4.58 2.87 0.39
N THR A 46 3.82 2.96 -0.70
CA THR A 46 4.22 2.43 -2.00
C THR A 46 4.54 3.56 -2.95
N ALA A 47 5.57 3.40 -3.77
CA ALA A 47 5.94 4.35 -4.81
C ALA A 47 6.38 3.62 -6.07
N ASN A 48 5.90 4.07 -7.21
CA ASN A 48 6.30 3.58 -8.53
C ASN A 48 7.01 4.68 -9.30
N PHE A 49 8.24 4.41 -9.73
CA PHE A 49 9.00 5.28 -10.62
C PHE A 49 9.09 4.66 -12.02
N ILE A 50 9.20 5.52 -13.04
CA ILE A 50 9.34 5.06 -14.43
C ILE A 50 10.64 4.26 -14.56
N ASN A 51 10.55 3.03 -15.05
CA ASN A 51 11.69 2.23 -15.48
C ASN A 51 11.90 2.46 -16.98
N ARG A 52 13.05 3.00 -17.37
CA ARG A 52 13.38 3.22 -18.80
C ARG A 52 14.17 2.07 -19.42
N HIS A 53 14.40 1.01 -18.64
CA HIS A 53 15.12 -0.18 -19.05
C HIS A 53 16.53 0.09 -19.61
N SER A 54 17.20 1.15 -19.11
CA SER A 54 18.61 1.38 -19.42
C SER A 54 19.52 0.31 -18.79
N GLU A 55 20.74 0.15 -19.32
CA GLU A 55 21.73 -0.76 -18.73
C GLU A 55 22.05 -0.40 -17.27
N GLN A 56 22.08 0.91 -16.95
CA GLN A 56 22.28 1.39 -15.59
C GLN A 56 21.15 0.91 -14.68
N GLU A 57 19.88 1.12 -15.05
CA GLU A 57 18.72 0.65 -14.28
C GLU A 57 18.72 -0.88 -14.15
N ALA A 58 19.08 -1.60 -15.22
CA ALA A 58 19.19 -3.06 -15.23
C ALA A 58 20.27 -3.58 -14.28
N SER A 59 21.35 -2.83 -14.05
CA SER A 59 22.44 -3.20 -13.14
C SER A 59 22.14 -3.06 -11.64
N VAL A 60 21.10 -2.31 -11.26
CA VAL A 60 20.78 -2.07 -9.84
C VAL A 60 20.09 -3.30 -9.24
N PRO A 61 20.61 -3.93 -8.18
CA PRO A 61 19.99 -5.10 -7.57
C PRO A 61 18.68 -4.75 -6.87
N GLU A 62 17.75 -5.71 -6.88
CA GLU A 62 16.52 -5.63 -6.09
C GLU A 62 16.82 -5.74 -4.58
N ILE A 63 15.85 -5.31 -3.77
CA ILE A 63 15.90 -5.44 -2.31
C ILE A 63 14.71 -6.32 -1.91
N SER A 64 14.92 -7.62 -1.74
CA SER A 64 13.85 -8.62 -1.51
C SER A 64 13.20 -8.58 -0.11
N GLY A 65 13.30 -7.46 0.60
CA GLY A 65 12.83 -7.32 1.99
C GLY A 65 13.96 -7.29 3.00
N VAL A 66 14.66 -6.15 3.04
CA VAL A 66 15.57 -5.85 4.14
C VAL A 66 14.72 -5.26 5.26
N ALA A 67 14.44 -6.05 6.30
CA ALA A 67 13.82 -5.55 7.52
C ALA A 67 14.88 -4.96 8.46
N PHE A 68 14.48 -4.00 9.29
CA PHE A 68 15.35 -3.34 10.27
C PHE A 68 16.16 -4.33 11.10
N ILE A 69 15.54 -5.43 11.51
CA ILE A 69 16.15 -6.48 12.33
C ILE A 69 17.42 -7.05 11.69
N PHE A 70 17.48 -7.14 10.36
CA PHE A 70 18.60 -7.75 9.63
C PHE A 70 19.65 -6.74 9.15
N ASN A 71 19.31 -5.45 9.02
CA ASN A 71 20.24 -4.44 8.53
C ASN A 71 20.12 -3.11 9.28
N GLN A 72 20.28 -3.16 10.60
CA GLN A 72 20.13 -1.98 11.47
C GLN A 72 21.08 -0.84 11.10
N LYS A 73 22.29 -1.16 10.61
CA LYS A 73 23.27 -0.15 10.20
C LYS A 73 22.72 0.71 9.06
N PHE A 74 22.18 0.07 8.01
CA PHE A 74 21.56 0.76 6.88
C PHE A 74 20.45 1.72 7.33
N PHE A 75 19.52 1.27 8.19
CA PHE A 75 18.40 2.11 8.62
C PHE A 75 18.81 3.24 9.56
N LYS A 76 19.83 3.03 10.41
CA LYS A 76 20.40 4.11 11.22
C LYS A 76 21.06 5.17 10.34
N GLU A 77 21.86 4.76 9.36
CA GLU A 77 22.49 5.67 8.40
C GLU A 77 21.45 6.41 7.55
N LEU A 78 20.40 5.72 7.09
CA LEU A 78 19.27 6.36 6.40
C LEU A 78 18.66 7.48 7.26
N TYR A 79 18.37 7.20 8.53
CA TYR A 79 17.82 8.19 9.44
C TYR A 79 18.79 9.35 9.70
N GLU A 80 20.06 9.07 9.95
CA GLU A 80 21.09 10.08 10.20
C GLU A 80 21.29 11.03 9.00
N VAL A 81 21.22 10.50 7.78
CA VAL A 81 21.46 11.28 6.54
C VAL A 81 20.21 12.02 6.07
N THR A 82 19.03 11.42 6.22
CA THR A 82 17.80 11.90 5.56
C THR A 82 16.68 12.32 6.53
N GLY A 83 16.77 11.93 7.80
CA GLY A 83 15.67 12.02 8.78
C GLY A 83 14.54 11.01 8.55
N ILE A 84 14.71 10.05 7.64
CA ILE A 84 13.71 9.02 7.31
C ILE A 84 13.95 7.80 8.20
N ASP A 85 12.96 7.46 9.02
CA ASP A 85 13.00 6.29 9.90
C ASP A 85 12.01 5.22 9.41
N LEU A 86 12.57 4.09 8.95
CA LEU A 86 11.83 2.97 8.37
C LEU A 86 12.04 1.69 9.19
N GLU A 87 10.99 0.86 9.27
CA GLU A 87 11.08 -0.51 9.80
C GLU A 87 11.46 -1.52 8.71
N ASN A 88 11.10 -1.26 7.45
CA ASN A 88 11.48 -2.08 6.30
C ASN A 88 11.49 -1.25 5.01
N ILE A 89 12.21 -1.74 4.00
CA ILE A 89 12.11 -1.28 2.62
C ILE A 89 12.35 -2.45 1.67
N VAL A 90 11.56 -2.47 0.59
CA VAL A 90 11.61 -3.46 -0.49
C VAL A 90 11.69 -2.69 -1.80
N TYR A 91 12.46 -3.22 -2.73
CA TYR A 91 12.57 -2.70 -4.09
C TYR A 91 12.45 -3.86 -5.08
N TYR A 92 11.47 -3.78 -5.96
CA TYR A 92 11.31 -4.67 -7.11
C TYR A 92 11.49 -3.89 -8.40
N LYS A 93 12.13 -4.53 -9.37
CA LYS A 93 12.33 -3.99 -10.71
C LYS A 93 11.45 -4.78 -11.67
N ASP A 94 10.40 -4.13 -12.13
CA ASP A 94 9.43 -4.69 -13.06
C ASP A 94 9.19 -3.65 -14.19
N ASP A 95 7.97 -3.54 -14.71
CA ASP A 95 7.50 -2.45 -15.57
C ASP A 95 7.75 -1.06 -14.94
N THR A 96 7.83 -0.99 -13.60
CA THR A 96 8.22 0.19 -12.82
C THR A 96 9.34 -0.16 -11.85
N HIS A 97 10.05 0.86 -11.36
CA HIS A 97 10.81 0.72 -10.13
C HIS A 97 9.85 0.84 -8.95
N TYR A 98 9.40 -0.29 -8.43
CA TYR A 98 8.43 -0.36 -7.34
C TYR A 98 9.16 -0.41 -5.99
N PHE A 99 8.79 0.50 -5.10
CA PHE A 99 9.23 0.52 -3.71
C PHE A 99 8.03 0.35 -2.78
N VAL A 100 8.21 -0.46 -1.74
CA VAL A 100 7.33 -0.46 -0.58
C VAL A 100 8.16 -0.35 0.69
N MET A 101 7.72 0.52 1.60
CA MET A 101 8.42 0.81 2.84
C MET A 101 7.45 1.01 3.98
N THR A 102 7.84 0.60 5.19
CA THR A 102 7.05 0.84 6.41
C THR A 102 7.72 1.94 7.20
N ALA A 103 7.09 3.11 7.26
CA ALA A 103 7.62 4.30 7.92
C ALA A 103 7.11 4.42 9.35
N LYS A 104 7.95 4.96 10.24
CA LYS A 104 7.55 5.28 11.61
C LYS A 104 6.80 6.61 11.66
N LYS A 105 5.81 6.69 12.56
CA LYS A 105 4.91 7.86 12.68
C LYS A 105 5.65 9.18 12.85
N HIS A 106 6.61 9.22 13.77
CA HIS A 106 7.36 10.44 14.05
C HIS A 106 8.11 10.91 12.80
N SER A 107 8.72 10.00 12.03
CA SER A 107 9.45 10.38 10.81
C SER A 107 8.54 11.02 9.76
N LEU A 108 7.31 10.54 9.62
CA LEU A 108 6.33 11.14 8.72
C LEU A 108 5.87 12.53 9.19
N LEU A 109 5.73 12.74 10.51
CA LEU A 109 5.42 14.05 11.09
C LEU A 109 6.60 15.03 10.92
N ASP A 110 7.81 14.60 11.27
CA ASP A 110 9.04 15.40 11.21
C ASP A 110 9.36 15.84 9.77
N LYS A 111 9.08 14.98 8.79
CA LYS A 111 9.24 15.29 7.35
C LYS A 111 8.04 16.03 6.74
N GLY A 112 7.02 16.35 7.55
CA GLY A 112 5.83 17.07 7.12
C GLY A 112 4.91 16.29 6.18
N VAL A 113 5.07 14.97 6.08
CA VAL A 113 4.15 14.10 5.33
C VAL A 113 2.80 14.07 6.02
N LEU A 114 2.81 13.95 7.35
CA LEU A 114 1.61 14.07 8.19
C LEU A 114 1.58 15.47 8.79
N LEU A 115 0.46 16.16 8.65
CA LEU A 115 0.31 17.54 9.12
C LEU A 115 0.07 17.63 10.63
N ASN A 116 -0.75 16.72 11.17
CA ASN A 116 -1.09 16.66 12.58
C ASN A 116 -0.98 15.23 13.12
N ASP A 117 -0.62 15.10 14.40
CA ASP A 117 -0.61 13.82 15.10
C ASP A 117 -1.99 13.50 15.69
N TYR A 118 -2.77 12.68 14.97
CA TYR A 118 -4.05 12.16 15.43
C TYR A 118 -3.92 10.75 16.03
N ALA A 119 -4.62 10.51 17.13
CA ALA A 119 -4.66 9.19 17.77
C ALA A 119 -5.42 8.14 16.93
N GLU A 120 -6.42 8.56 16.17
CA GLU A 120 -7.20 7.69 15.30
C GLU A 120 -6.54 7.55 13.92
N VAL A 121 -6.24 6.32 13.49
CA VAL A 121 -5.47 6.06 12.26
C VAL A 121 -6.21 6.49 10.99
N SER A 122 -7.53 6.32 10.95
CA SER A 122 -8.40 6.78 9.85
C SER A 122 -8.26 8.28 9.61
N ARG A 123 -8.17 9.06 10.70
CA ARG A 123 -7.98 10.51 10.68
C ARG A 123 -6.52 10.89 10.44
N LEU A 124 -5.58 10.14 11.02
CA LEU A 124 -4.15 10.34 10.83
C LEU A 124 -3.77 10.22 9.34
N LEU A 125 -4.31 9.24 8.64
CA LEU A 125 -4.01 8.97 7.22
C LEU A 125 -5.09 9.51 6.28
N SER A 126 -5.94 10.45 6.75
CA SER A 126 -6.93 11.08 5.90
C SER A 126 -6.26 11.95 4.84
N VAL A 127 -6.93 12.12 3.69
CA VAL A 127 -6.39 12.90 2.57
C VAL A 127 -6.06 14.33 2.98
N GLU A 128 -6.83 14.90 3.92
CA GLU A 128 -6.65 16.25 4.44
C GLU A 128 -5.45 16.38 5.39
N ASN A 129 -4.99 15.27 5.99
CA ASN A 129 -3.87 15.25 6.91
C ASN A 129 -2.54 14.80 6.27
N VAL A 130 -2.57 14.45 4.99
CA VAL A 130 -1.39 13.99 4.24
C VAL A 130 -0.96 15.04 3.21
N ASP A 131 0.23 15.60 3.39
CA ASP A 131 0.86 16.42 2.35
C ASP A 131 1.43 15.51 1.27
N ARG A 132 0.74 15.48 0.12
CA ARG A 132 1.11 14.65 -1.04
C ARG A 132 2.49 14.99 -1.61
N ALA A 133 2.89 16.27 -1.60
CA ALA A 133 4.19 16.68 -2.12
C ALA A 133 5.32 16.27 -1.17
N ALA A 134 5.11 16.37 0.14
CA ALA A 134 6.02 15.84 1.15
C ALA A 134 6.12 14.31 1.06
N LEU A 135 5.01 13.61 0.86
CA LEU A 135 4.99 12.16 0.65
C LEU A 135 5.85 11.74 -0.55
N MET A 136 5.71 12.43 -1.68
CA MET A 136 6.53 12.19 -2.88
C MET A 136 8.02 12.38 -2.59
N ARG A 137 8.41 13.48 -1.92
CA ARG A 137 9.81 13.74 -1.56
C ARG A 137 10.35 12.68 -0.61
N TYR A 138 9.56 12.28 0.40
CA TYR A 138 9.91 11.24 1.35
C TYR A 138 10.20 9.91 0.66
N ALA A 139 9.28 9.46 -0.20
CA ALA A 139 9.44 8.21 -0.94
C ALA A 139 10.64 8.24 -1.90
N GLN A 140 10.83 9.35 -2.62
CA GLN A 140 11.95 9.52 -3.54
C GLN A 140 13.31 9.53 -2.82
N GLU A 141 13.41 10.23 -1.69
CA GLU A 141 14.63 10.30 -0.90
C GLU A 141 15.00 8.95 -0.29
N ALA A 142 14.02 8.23 0.28
CA ALA A 142 14.21 6.87 0.77
C ALA A 142 14.67 5.91 -0.34
N ALA A 143 13.98 5.90 -1.48
CA ALA A 143 14.31 5.03 -2.61
C ALA A 143 15.69 5.35 -3.21
N ARG A 144 16.06 6.63 -3.28
CA ARG A 144 17.38 7.06 -3.74
C ARG A 144 18.48 6.60 -2.80
N PHE A 145 18.30 6.74 -1.49
CA PHE A 145 19.26 6.24 -0.50
C PHE A 145 19.41 4.72 -0.57
N SER A 146 18.29 4.00 -0.64
CA SER A 146 18.27 2.52 -0.71
C SER A 146 18.95 1.93 -1.94
N THR A 147 19.14 2.72 -3.00
CA THR A 147 19.75 2.26 -4.26
C THR A 147 21.08 2.94 -4.57
N ASP A 148 21.70 3.56 -3.56
CA ASP A 148 22.97 4.31 -3.67
C ASP A 148 22.91 5.42 -4.73
N GLY A 149 21.72 5.95 -5.01
CA GLY A 149 21.48 6.93 -6.07
C GLY A 149 21.70 6.42 -7.49
N ARG A 150 21.80 5.10 -7.69
CA ARG A 150 22.06 4.50 -9.01
C ARG A 150 20.85 4.48 -9.94
N LEU A 151 19.64 4.68 -9.42
CA LEU A 151 18.42 4.79 -10.21
C LEU A 151 18.06 6.26 -10.52
N PRO A 152 17.62 6.57 -11.74
CA PRO A 152 17.15 7.90 -12.13
C PRO A 152 15.69 8.13 -11.66
N LEU A 153 15.47 8.12 -10.34
CA LEU A 153 14.16 8.21 -9.68
C LEU A 153 13.50 9.60 -9.74
N ARG A 154 13.65 10.33 -10.86
CA ARG A 154 13.09 11.68 -11.03
C ARG A 154 11.59 11.67 -11.27
N ASP A 155 11.11 10.67 -12.01
CA ASP A 155 9.75 10.64 -12.55
C ASP A 155 8.97 9.49 -11.95
N PHE A 156 7.87 9.81 -11.28
CA PHE A 156 6.89 8.83 -10.85
C PHE A 156 6.14 8.29 -12.07
N ALA A 157 5.80 7.01 -12.03
CA ALA A 157 4.76 6.47 -12.90
C ALA A 157 3.43 7.16 -12.59
N LEU A 158 2.46 7.10 -13.51
CA LEU A 158 1.14 7.67 -13.29
C LEU A 158 0.17 6.59 -12.81
N ASN A 159 -0.62 6.92 -11.79
CA ASN A 159 -1.74 6.09 -11.34
C ASN A 159 -2.93 6.21 -12.31
N HIS A 160 -4.04 5.51 -12.01
CA HIS A 160 -5.25 5.52 -12.84
C HIS A 160 -5.99 6.86 -12.88
N TYR A 161 -5.59 7.84 -12.06
CA TYR A 161 -6.08 9.22 -12.11
C TYR A 161 -5.14 10.16 -12.89
N GLY A 162 -4.03 9.65 -13.44
CA GLY A 162 -3.04 10.46 -14.14
C GLY A 162 -2.11 11.25 -13.21
N GLU A 163 -2.07 10.91 -11.92
CA GLU A 163 -1.22 11.57 -10.93
C GLU A 163 0.01 10.71 -10.59
N PRO A 164 1.09 11.29 -10.01
CA PRO A 164 2.23 10.52 -9.52
C PRO A 164 1.82 9.36 -8.61
N ASP A 165 2.27 8.15 -8.92
CA ASP A 165 1.89 6.92 -8.24
C ASP A 165 2.69 6.72 -6.95
N VAL A 166 2.20 7.37 -5.90
CA VAL A 166 2.62 7.21 -4.52
C VAL A 166 1.39 7.16 -3.62
N ALA A 167 1.39 6.24 -2.66
CA ALA A 167 0.26 6.07 -1.75
C ALA A 167 0.73 5.68 -0.34
N LEU A 168 -0.04 6.11 0.66
CA LEU A 168 0.17 5.81 2.08
C LEU A 168 -1.01 4.94 2.57
N PHE A 169 -0.70 3.84 3.23
CA PHE A 169 -1.68 2.83 3.67
C PHE A 169 -1.57 2.52 5.16
N ASP A 170 -2.71 2.22 5.77
CA ASP A 170 -2.78 1.62 7.09
C ASP A 170 -2.53 0.11 7.01
N PHE A 171 -1.41 -0.36 7.56
CA PHE A 171 -1.08 -1.78 7.71
C PHE A 171 -1.31 -2.29 9.15
N THR A 172 -1.91 -1.47 10.02
CA THR A 172 -2.13 -1.81 11.44
C THR A 172 -3.14 -2.93 11.60
N SER A 173 -4.18 -2.95 10.77
CA SER A 173 -5.29 -3.90 10.86
C SER A 173 -5.35 -4.81 9.65
N MET A 174 -5.22 -6.11 9.91
CA MET A 174 -5.49 -7.18 8.94
C MET A 174 -6.84 -7.81 9.27
N TYR A 175 -7.57 -8.22 8.24
CA TYR A 175 -8.89 -8.82 8.40
C TYR A 175 -8.98 -10.13 7.63
N ALA A 176 -9.44 -11.18 8.31
CA ALA A 176 -9.74 -12.47 7.70
C ALA A 176 -11.19 -12.86 8.00
N ALA A 177 -11.88 -13.46 7.04
CA ALA A 177 -13.20 -14.05 7.30
C ALA A 177 -13.06 -15.25 8.24
N GLU A 178 -14.05 -15.45 9.12
CA GLU A 178 -14.07 -16.62 10.01
C GLU A 178 -14.26 -17.93 9.25
N ASN A 179 -14.98 -17.87 8.13
CA ASN A 179 -15.29 -19.01 7.29
C ASN A 179 -15.04 -18.64 5.81
N ALA A 180 -14.59 -19.61 5.01
CA ALA A 180 -14.35 -19.41 3.58
C ALA A 180 -15.62 -19.56 2.73
N SER A 181 -16.64 -20.23 3.24
CA SER A 181 -17.89 -20.52 2.53
C SER A 181 -19.08 -20.56 3.49
N MET A 182 -20.28 -20.35 2.94
CA MET A 182 -21.55 -20.55 3.61
C MET A 182 -22.57 -21.08 2.61
N VAL A 183 -23.57 -21.81 3.12
CA VAL A 183 -24.69 -22.32 2.31
C VAL A 183 -25.95 -21.61 2.77
N TYR A 184 -26.72 -21.11 1.81
CA TYR A 184 -28.02 -20.51 2.05
C TYR A 184 -29.07 -21.39 1.39
N GLU A 185 -29.97 -21.95 2.19
CA GLU A 185 -31.16 -22.64 1.71
C GLU A 185 -32.33 -21.66 1.72
N ARG A 186 -33.08 -21.58 0.62
CA ARG A 186 -34.23 -20.69 0.51
C ARG A 186 -35.37 -21.40 -0.21
N HIS A 187 -36.50 -21.52 0.49
CA HIS A 187 -37.70 -22.24 0.01
C HIS A 187 -37.52 -23.78 -0.10
N GLY A 188 -36.72 -24.39 0.79
CA GLY A 188 -36.50 -25.84 0.80
C GLY A 188 -35.67 -26.35 -0.38
N ARG A 189 -34.88 -25.44 -0.98
CA ARG A 189 -33.94 -25.64 -2.08
C ARG A 189 -32.72 -24.76 -1.85
#